data_AF-A0A7X0M5W6-F1
#
_entry.id   AF-A0A7X0M5W6-F1
#
_cell.length_a   1.000
_cell.length_b   1.000
_cell.length_c   1.000
_cell.angle_alpha   90.00
_cell.angle_beta   90.00
_cell.angle_gamma   90.00
#
_symmetry.space_group_name_H-M   'P 1'
#
loop_
_entity.id
_entity.type
_entity.pdbx_description
1 polymer ?
#
loop_
_entity_poly.entity_id
_entity_poly.type
_entity_poly.pdbx_seq_one_letter_code
_entity_poly.pdbx_strand_id
1 'polypeptide(L)' 'MAHFPYLEVTRGNPTPEELAALVAVLAWLEDADDTVPETPRSAWSDGARTARRPLPSGRDAWRTSGWVS' A
#
# COMPACT_ATOMS: atom_id res chain seq x y z
N MET A 1 -30.19 -2.59 -9.49
CA MET A 1 -29.02 -3.09 -8.76
C MET A 1 -27.82 -2.94 -9.68
N ALA A 2 -26.88 -2.04 -9.38
CA ALA A 2 -25.72 -1.84 -10.24
C ALA A 2 -24.72 -2.98 -10.00
N HIS A 3 -24.35 -3.71 -11.05
CA HIS A 3 -23.18 -4.57 -11.04
C HIS A 3 -21.98 -3.70 -11.38
N PHE A 4 -21.06 -3.55 -10.43
CA PHE A 4 -19.77 -2.95 -10.70
C PHE A 4 -18.85 -4.02 -11.30
N PRO A 5 -18.03 -3.66 -12.30
CA PRO A 5 -17.07 -4.61 -12.84
C PRO A 5 -16.06 -5.02 -11.76
N TYR A 6 -15.74 -6.32 -11.69
CA TYR A 6 -14.70 -6.83 -10.78
C TYR A 6 -13.29 -6.38 -11.20
N LEU A 7 -13.11 -6.04 -12.49
CA LEU A 7 -11.84 -5.56 -13.05
C LEU A 7 -12.14 -4.63 -14.24
N GLU A 8 -11.46 -3.49 -14.32
CA GLU A 8 -11.58 -2.52 -15.41
C GLU A 8 -10.19 -2.19 -15.98
N VAL A 9 -10.03 -2.37 -17.30
CA VAL A 9 -8.82 -1.95 -18.02
C VAL A 9 -8.95 -0.48 -18.38
N THR A 10 -8.34 0.40 -17.59
CA THR A 10 -8.41 1.86 -17.80
C THR A 10 -7.45 2.36 -18.88
N ARG A 11 -6.46 1.55 -19.28
CA ARG A 11 -5.48 1.89 -20.33
C ARG A 11 -4.88 0.61 -20.95
N GLY A 12 -4.62 0.67 -22.26
CA GLY A 12 -4.03 -0.45 -23.03
C GLY A 12 -5.10 -1.33 -23.68
N ASN A 13 -4.65 -2.35 -24.42
CA ASN A 13 -5.53 -3.34 -25.03
C ASN A 13 -4.91 -4.73 -24.85
N PRO A 14 -5.00 -5.33 -23.64
CA PRO A 14 -4.41 -6.62 -23.37
C PRO A 14 -5.08 -7.69 -24.22
N THR A 15 -4.33 -8.73 -24.59
CA THR A 15 -4.93 -9.89 -25.24
C THR A 15 -5.79 -10.68 -24.22
N PRO A 16 -6.72 -11.52 -24.69
CA PRO A 16 -7.48 -12.39 -23.82
C PRO A 16 -6.60 -13.27 -22.91
N GLU A 17 -5.46 -13.71 -23.43
CA GLU A 17 -4.50 -14.55 -22.71
C GLU A 17 -3.80 -13.78 -21.59
N GLU A 18 -3.42 -12.53 -21.82
CA GLU A 18 -2.82 -11.67 -20.79
C GLU A 18 -3.81 -11.38 -19.66
N LEU A 19 -5.07 -11.13 -20.01
CA LEU A 19 -6.14 -10.92 -19.02
C LEU A 19 -6.40 -12.19 -18.22
N ALA A 20 -6.43 -13.35 -18.88
CA ALA A 20 -6.58 -14.64 -18.21
C ALA A 20 -5.41 -14.96 -17.28
N ALA A 21 -4.18 -14.65 -17.70
CA ALA A 21 -2.99 -14.83 -16.87
C ALA A 21 -3.04 -13.96 -15.60
N LEU A 22 -3.46 -12.70 -15.73
CA LEU A 22 -3.66 -11.81 -14.57
C LEU A 22 -4.69 -12.39 -13.59
N VAL A 23 -5.85 -12.82 -14.08
CA VAL A 23 -6.91 -13.41 -13.24
C VAL A 23 -6.43 -14.69 -12.56
N ALA A 24 -5.70 -15.56 -13.28
CA ALA A 24 -5.15 -16.78 -12.71
C ALA A 24 -4.16 -16.51 -11.57
N VAL A 25 -3.31 -15.49 -11.71
CA VAL A 25 -2.38 -15.07 -10.64
C VAL A 25 -3.13 -14.55 -9.42
N LEU A 26 -4.18 -13.72 -9.63
CA LEU A 26 -4.99 -13.21 -8.53
C LEU A 26 -5.69 -14.34 -7.77
N ALA A 27 -6.30 -15.29 -8.48
CA ALA A 27 -6.94 -16.45 -7.86
C ALA A 27 -5.94 -17.32 -7.07
N TRP A 28 -4.72 -17.48 -7.58
CA TRP A 28 -3.66 -18.20 -6.86
C TRP A 28 -3.20 -17.47 -5.58
N LEU A 29 -3.13 -16.13 -5.62
CA LEU A 29 -2.77 -15.33 -4.44
C LEU A 29 -3.86 -15.38 -3.36
N GLU A 30 -5.14 -15.40 -3.73
CA GLU A 30 -6.23 -15.55 -2.76
C GLU A 30 -6.17 -16.91 -2.05
N ASP A 31 -5.84 -17.98 -2.77
CA ASP A 31 -5.69 -19.32 -2.20
C ASP A 31 -4.45 -19.45 -1.28
N ALA A 32 -3.46 -18.56 -1.44
CA ALA A 32 -2.24 -18.56 -0.65
C ALA A 32 -2.38 -17.91 0.73
N ASP A 33 -3.48 -17.18 0.99
CA ASP A 33 -3.64 -16.36 2.21
C ASP A 33 -4.00 -17.17 3.47
N ASP A 34 -4.39 -18.45 3.33
CA ASP A 34 -4.84 -19.27 4.47
C ASP A 34 -3.71 -19.74 5.42
N THR A 35 -2.45 -19.49 5.09
CA THR A 35 -1.30 -20.00 5.88
C THR A 35 -0.16 -19.02 6.11
N VAL A 36 -0.36 -17.72 5.89
CA VAL A 36 0.69 -16.74 6.16
C VAL A 36 0.79 -16.51 7.67
N PRO A 37 1.87 -16.93 8.36
CA PRO A 37 2.07 -16.56 9.76
C PRO A 37 2.12 -15.03 9.84
N GLU A 38 1.51 -14.44 10.88
CA GLU A 38 1.56 -12.99 11.09
C GLU A 38 3.01 -12.52 10.99
N THR A 39 3.37 -11.89 9.86
CA THR A 39 4.69 -11.31 9.70
C THR A 39 4.76 -10.09 10.63
N PRO A 40 5.84 -9.93 11.40
CA PRO A 40 6.00 -8.73 12.22
C PRO A 40 5.87 -7.52 11.30
N ARG A 41 4.86 -6.67 11.54
CA ARG A 41 4.65 -5.47 10.74
C ARG A 41 5.95 -4.68 10.72
N SER A 42 6.42 -4.34 9.52
CA SER A 42 7.64 -3.55 9.38
C SER A 42 7.46 -2.22 10.13
N ALA A 43 8.55 -1.69 10.67
CA ALA A 43 8.53 -0.35 11.27
C ALA A 43 8.01 0.72 10.27
N TRP A 44 8.14 0.50 8.96
CA TRP A 44 7.63 1.39 7.92
C TRP A 44 6.09 1.35 7.77
N SER A 45 5.47 0.22 8.14
CA SER A 45 4.02 -0.01 8.05
C SER A 45 3.26 0.38 9.33
N ASP A 46 3.95 0.94 10.31
CA ASP A 46 3.39 1.37 11.58
C ASP A 46 2.62 2.69 11.42
N GLY A 47 1.29 2.62 11.49
CA GLY A 47 0.40 3.78 11.38
C GLY A 47 0.67 4.87 12.43
N ALA A 48 1.28 4.53 13.57
CA ALA A 48 1.69 5.51 14.57
C ALA A 48 2.79 6.46 14.03
N ARG A 49 3.60 6.04 13.05
CA ARG A 49 4.55 6.91 12.34
C ARG A 49 3.87 7.80 11.30
N THR A 50 2.76 7.34 10.72
CA THR A 50 1.96 8.13 9.77
C THR A 50 1.27 9.30 10.47
N ALA A 51 0.88 9.14 11.74
CA ALA A 51 0.46 10.23 12.62
C ALA A 51 1.66 11.08 13.06
N ARG A 52 2.28 11.81 12.11
CA ARG A 52 3.38 12.72 12.42
C ARG A 52 2.91 13.82 13.38
N ARG A 53 3.63 14.00 14.49
CA ARG A 53 3.55 15.22 15.28
C ARG A 53 3.94 16.42 14.41
N PRO A 54 3.20 17.54 14.43
CA PRO A 54 3.58 18.73 13.66
C PRO A 54 5.01 19.13 13.98
N LEU A 55 5.82 19.37 12.95
CA LEU A 55 7.17 19.90 13.16
C LEU A 55 7.05 21.34 13.67
N PRO A 56 7.92 21.76 14.62
CA PRO A 56 8.02 23.15 15.01
C PRO A 56 8.29 24.02 13.77
N SER A 57 7.49 25.06 13.56
CA SER A 57 7.72 26.07 12.52
C SER A 57 8.31 27.33 13.16
N GLY A 58 9.27 27.96 12.48
CA GLY A 58 9.91 29.16 13.00
C GLY A 58 11.27 29.43 12.36
N ARG A 59 11.76 30.66 12.50
CA ARG A 59 13.12 31.01 12.12
C ARG A 59 14.08 30.14 12.94
N ASP A 60 14.99 29.46 12.24
CA ASP A 60 15.96 28.52 12.82
C ASP A 60 15.41 27.17 13.32
N ALA A 61 14.09 26.90 13.20
CA ALA A 61 13.50 25.62 13.66
C ALA A 61 14.14 24.38 13.01
N TRP A 62 14.58 24.51 11.75
CA TRP A 62 15.33 23.44 11.07
C TRP A 62 16.78 23.30 11.57
N ARG A 63 17.40 24.39 12.01
CA ARG A 63 18.78 24.37 12.54
C ARG A 63 18.86 23.77 13.94
N THR A 64 17.79 23.91 14.72
CA THR A 64 17.71 23.40 16.10
C THR A 64 17.02 22.03 16.19
N SER A 65 16.58 21.43 15.08
CA SER A 65 15.84 20.16 15.10
C SER A 65 16.66 18.96 15.60
N GLY A 66 17.99 19.07 15.61
CA GLY A 66 18.91 18.06 16.13
C GLY A 66 19.46 18.37 17.51
N TRP A 67 19.02 19.47 18.14
CA TRP A 67 19.42 19.79 19.51
C TRP A 67 18.52 18.98 20.45
N VAL A 68 19.09 18.42 21.52
CA VAL A 68 18.29 17.89 22.62
C VAL A 68 17.54 19.08 23.23
N SER A 69 16.24 19.15 22.99
CA SER A 69 15.33 20.03 23.72
C SER A 69 15.05 19.48 25.11
#